data_AF-A0A7S3XS80-F1
#
_entry.id   AF-A0A7S3XS80-F1
#
_cell.length_a   1.000
_cell.length_b   1.000
_cell.length_c   1.000
_cell.angle_alpha   90.00
_cell.angle_beta   90.00
_cell.angle_gamma   90.00
#
_symmetry.space_group_name_H-M   'P 1'
#
loop_
_entity.id
_entity.type
_entity.pdbx_description
1 polymer ?
#
loop_
_entity_poly.entity_id
_entity_poly.type
_entity_poly.pdbx_seq_one_letter_code
_entity_poly.pdbx_strand_id
1 'polypeptide(L)'
;VKVAYPAARRVVTPTTQSDYFEDDLVLSSQEGYVARYATGYDAFSVTVEFETEGGGVYRNLAVRGSPYATVEYEGVTPVLHSKFSNVTSINGADAAGVSVSGTEFLLEQEDGMRWLIFASDSITFSVDEWGTSLTASESFTGTLRAAVSQDPETLDGLLRTSAGTYPTGGAFAYAVANDTATYTYTWSTAGGAADALLMGSVR
;
A
#
# COMPACT_ATOMS: atom_id res chain seq x y z
N VAL A 1 9.50 1.84 -0.75
CA VAL A 1 8.52 1.95 0.35
C VAL A 1 8.30 0.56 0.92
N LYS A 2 8.70 0.33 2.17
CA LYS A 2 8.60 -0.99 2.82
C LYS A 2 7.30 -1.05 3.61
N VAL A 3 6.55 -2.13 3.47
CA VAL A 3 5.23 -2.34 4.08
C VAL A 3 5.28 -3.64 4.88
N ALA A 4 4.74 -3.61 6.10
CA ALA A 4 4.69 -4.75 7.01
C ALA A 4 3.28 -4.92 7.56
N TYR A 5 2.86 -6.17 7.76
CA TYR A 5 1.71 -6.55 8.58
C TYR A 5 2.18 -7.37 9.79
N PRO A 6 2.69 -6.70 10.84
CA PRO A 6 3.43 -7.37 11.91
C PRO A 6 2.55 -8.22 12.82
N ALA A 7 1.22 -8.02 12.81
CA ALA A 7 0.27 -8.77 13.61
C ALA A 7 0.27 -10.27 13.28
N ALA A 8 0.64 -10.66 12.06
CA ALA A 8 0.80 -12.06 11.67
C ALA A 8 1.93 -12.77 12.43
N ARG A 9 2.87 -12.01 13.02
CA ARG A 9 4.08 -12.54 13.69
C ARG A 9 4.23 -12.02 15.12
N ARG A 10 3.12 -11.63 15.72
CA ARG A 10 3.08 -11.06 17.06
C ARG A 10 3.57 -12.08 18.09
N VAL A 11 4.57 -11.68 18.88
CA VAL A 11 5.08 -12.48 20.00
C VAL A 11 4.53 -11.93 21.29
N VAL A 12 3.81 -12.76 22.03
CA VAL A 12 3.21 -12.42 23.33
C VAL A 12 3.89 -13.21 24.43
N THR A 13 4.41 -12.51 25.42
CA THR A 13 4.93 -13.05 26.68
C THR A 13 4.07 -12.54 27.84
N PRO A 14 4.26 -13.04 29.08
CA PRO A 14 3.54 -12.50 30.24
C PRO A 14 3.78 -11.01 30.52
N THR A 15 4.87 -10.43 30.00
CA THR A 15 5.27 -9.04 30.30
C THR A 15 5.38 -8.14 29.08
N THR A 16 5.40 -8.72 27.87
CA THR A 16 5.62 -7.97 26.64
C THR A 16 4.74 -8.48 25.50
N GLN A 17 4.33 -7.56 24.64
CA GLN A 17 3.79 -7.85 23.33
C GLN A 17 4.68 -7.15 22.31
N SER A 18 5.25 -7.92 21.40
CA SER A 18 6.22 -7.42 20.41
C SER A 18 5.75 -7.76 19.00
N ASP A 19 5.78 -6.74 18.15
CA ASP A 19 5.44 -6.79 16.73
C ASP A 19 6.71 -6.44 15.94
N TYR A 20 7.24 -7.40 15.18
CA TYR A 20 8.46 -7.19 14.40
C TYR A 20 8.13 -6.60 13.04
N PHE A 21 8.86 -5.56 12.66
CA PHE A 21 8.79 -5.03 11.31
C PHE A 21 9.63 -5.89 10.38
N GLU A 22 8.99 -6.45 9.36
CA GLU A 22 9.63 -7.17 8.26
C GLU A 22 9.17 -6.57 6.93
N ASP A 23 10.02 -6.64 5.92
CA ASP A 23 9.70 -6.13 4.57
C ASP A 23 8.77 -7.13 3.85
N ASP A 24 7.51 -7.22 4.28
CA ASP A 24 6.52 -8.15 3.73
C ASP A 24 6.23 -7.87 2.25
N LEU A 25 6.12 -6.59 1.92
CA LEU A 25 6.00 -6.09 0.56
C LEU A 25 6.75 -4.77 0.44
N VAL A 26 7.49 -4.58 -0.65
CA VAL A 26 8.18 -3.33 -0.95
C VAL A 26 7.72 -2.79 -2.29
N LEU A 27 7.20 -1.56 -2.30
CA LEU A 27 6.85 -0.81 -3.50
C LEU A 27 8.01 0.14 -3.84
N SER A 28 8.65 -0.04 -4.99
CA SER A 28 9.79 0.76 -5.46
C SER A 28 9.74 0.96 -6.97
N SER A 29 10.81 1.51 -7.54
CA SER A 29 11.05 1.60 -8.97
C SER A 29 12.23 0.71 -9.38
N GLN A 30 12.32 0.39 -10.67
CA GLN A 30 13.48 -0.28 -11.26
C GLN A 30 14.67 0.68 -11.33
N GLU A 31 14.39 1.94 -11.61
CA GLU A 31 15.35 3.03 -11.54
C GLU A 31 15.78 3.23 -10.08
N GLY A 32 17.09 3.32 -9.83
CA GLY A 32 17.61 3.59 -8.50
C GLY A 32 17.20 4.98 -8.02
N TYR A 33 16.84 5.14 -6.73
CA TYR A 33 16.57 6.47 -6.19
C TYR A 33 17.88 7.17 -5.81
N VAL A 34 17.99 8.47 -6.10
CA VAL A 34 19.16 9.31 -5.79
C VAL A 34 18.91 10.23 -4.60
N ALA A 35 17.65 10.58 -4.34
CA ALA A 35 17.26 11.41 -3.21
C ALA A 35 15.92 10.95 -2.63
N ARG A 36 15.69 11.28 -1.36
CA ARG A 36 14.39 11.14 -0.72
C ARG A 36 14.17 12.25 0.30
N TYR A 37 12.97 12.81 0.35
CA TYR A 37 12.61 13.84 1.31
C TYR A 37 11.10 13.91 1.51
N ALA A 38 10.67 14.48 2.64
CA ALA A 38 9.27 14.76 2.88
C ALA A 38 8.85 16.03 2.12
N THR A 39 7.81 15.95 1.30
CA THR A 39 7.29 17.07 0.50
C THR A 39 6.05 17.71 1.10
N GLY A 40 5.36 16.99 1.98
CA GLY A 40 4.18 17.47 2.70
C GLY A 40 3.89 16.62 3.93
N TYR A 41 3.26 17.23 4.92
CA TYR A 41 2.80 16.54 6.13
C TYR A 41 1.70 17.33 6.82
N ASP A 42 0.88 16.64 7.60
CA ASP A 42 -0.11 17.22 8.50
C ASP A 42 -0.20 16.40 9.80
N ALA A 43 -1.27 16.55 10.58
CA ALA A 43 -1.44 15.84 11.85
C ALA A 43 -1.61 14.32 11.68
N PHE A 44 -1.99 13.85 10.49
CA PHE A 44 -2.31 12.46 10.18
C PHE A 44 -1.52 11.88 9.00
N SER A 45 -0.75 12.69 8.28
CA SER A 45 -0.08 12.24 7.06
C SER A 45 1.35 12.74 6.91
N VAL A 46 2.11 12.00 6.11
CA VAL A 46 3.36 12.45 5.49
C VAL A 46 3.43 11.94 4.06
N THR A 47 3.86 12.81 3.15
CA THR A 47 4.21 12.45 1.77
C THR A 47 5.73 12.43 1.66
N VAL A 48 6.28 11.28 1.27
CA VAL A 48 7.73 11.11 1.05
C VAL A 48 7.96 10.85 -0.44
N GLU A 49 8.70 11.74 -1.08
CA GLU A 49 9.10 11.64 -2.48
C GLU A 49 10.47 10.99 -2.61
N PHE A 50 10.63 10.16 -3.63
CA PHE A 50 11.87 9.53 -4.04
C PHE A 50 12.16 9.95 -5.49
N GLU A 51 13.27 10.66 -5.71
CA GLU A 51 13.75 11.02 -7.05
C GLU A 51 14.62 9.89 -7.62
N THR A 52 14.44 9.54 -8.89
CA THR A 52 15.16 8.43 -9.51
C THR A 52 16.25 8.85 -10.50
N GLU A 53 17.19 7.94 -10.72
CA GLU A 53 18.11 7.97 -11.85
C GLU A 53 17.28 7.99 -13.15
N GLY A 54 17.24 9.13 -13.85
CA GLY A 54 16.40 9.32 -15.03
C GLY A 54 15.37 10.44 -14.90
N GLY A 55 15.20 11.01 -13.70
CA GLY A 55 14.39 12.22 -13.47
C GLY A 55 12.91 11.96 -13.22
N GLY A 56 12.48 10.70 -13.17
CA GLY A 56 11.15 10.33 -12.68
C GLY A 56 11.12 10.32 -11.14
N VAL A 57 9.91 10.18 -10.58
CA VAL A 57 9.72 10.14 -9.13
C VAL A 57 8.66 9.13 -8.72
N TYR A 58 8.71 8.68 -7.48
CA TYR A 58 7.59 8.02 -6.84
C TYR A 58 7.38 8.53 -5.40
N ARG A 59 6.13 8.64 -4.97
CA ARG A 59 5.73 9.28 -3.71
C ARG A 59 4.94 8.32 -2.86
N ASN A 60 5.37 8.11 -1.62
CA ASN A 60 4.58 7.40 -0.63
C ASN A 60 3.61 8.35 0.06
N LEU A 61 2.32 8.04 -0.01
CA LEU A 61 1.27 8.73 0.75
C LEU A 61 0.97 7.94 2.02
N ALA A 62 1.68 8.25 3.11
CA ALA A 62 1.47 7.60 4.39
C ALA A 62 0.41 8.38 5.19
N VAL A 63 -0.84 7.92 5.18
CA VAL A 63 -1.93 8.50 5.97
C VAL A 63 -2.36 7.53 7.06
N ARG A 64 -2.40 8.01 8.31
CA ARG A 64 -2.84 7.24 9.47
C ARG A 64 -4.25 6.68 9.24
N GLY A 65 -4.39 5.37 9.48
CA GLY A 65 -5.66 4.67 9.34
C GLY A 65 -5.99 4.26 7.89
N SER A 66 -5.21 4.66 6.89
CA SER A 66 -5.37 4.07 5.55
C SER A 66 -5.09 2.56 5.61
N PRO A 67 -5.99 1.70 5.12
CA PRO A 67 -5.74 0.26 5.05
C PRO A 67 -4.85 -0.12 3.84
N TYR A 68 -4.48 0.86 3.02
CA TYR A 68 -3.61 0.67 1.86
C TYR A 68 -2.29 1.41 2.06
N ALA A 69 -1.19 0.75 1.72
CA ALA A 69 0.04 1.44 1.35
C ALA A 69 -0.13 2.01 -0.06
N THR A 70 -0.14 3.33 -0.18
CA THR A 70 -0.35 4.04 -1.45
C THR A 70 0.96 4.65 -1.93
N VAL A 71 1.30 4.38 -3.19
CA VAL A 71 2.45 4.98 -3.88
C VAL A 71 1.99 5.56 -5.22
N GLU A 72 2.26 6.84 -5.42
CA GLU A 72 2.11 7.52 -6.71
C GLU A 72 3.41 7.42 -7.49
N TYR A 73 3.33 7.11 -8.77
CA TYR A 73 4.45 7.01 -9.69
C TYR A 73 4.31 8.05 -10.79
N GLU A 74 5.44 8.63 -11.21
CA GLU A 74 5.51 9.62 -12.28
C GLU A 74 6.75 9.34 -13.13
N GLY A 75 6.54 8.69 -14.27
CA GLY A 75 7.59 8.43 -15.26
C GLY A 75 8.69 7.47 -14.80
N VAL A 76 8.36 6.48 -13.97
CA VAL A 76 9.31 5.44 -13.50
C VAL A 76 8.69 4.06 -13.65
N THR A 77 9.50 3.00 -13.59
CA THR A 77 9.05 1.62 -13.81
C THR A 77 8.82 0.92 -12.47
N PRO A 78 7.57 0.68 -12.02
CA PRO A 78 7.32 0.13 -10.69
C PRO A 78 7.89 -1.28 -10.50
N VAL A 79 8.31 -1.57 -9.27
CA VAL A 79 8.74 -2.91 -8.85
C VAL A 79 8.10 -3.21 -7.49
N LEU A 80 7.47 -4.37 -7.39
CA LEU A 80 7.02 -4.94 -6.12
C LEU A 80 8.00 -6.03 -5.70
N HIS A 81 8.63 -5.88 -4.54
CA HIS A 81 9.46 -6.94 -3.98
C HIS A 81 8.77 -7.63 -2.82
N SER A 82 8.91 -8.94 -2.82
CA SER A 82 8.58 -9.84 -1.75
C SER A 82 9.88 -10.24 -1.05
N LYS A 83 10.25 -9.57 0.06
CA LYS A 83 11.57 -9.76 0.68
C LYS A 83 11.58 -10.81 1.79
N PHE A 84 10.47 -10.95 2.51
CA PHE A 84 10.37 -11.90 3.62
C PHE A 84 9.90 -13.30 3.19
N SER A 85 8.91 -13.36 2.30
CA SER A 85 8.33 -14.61 1.79
C SER A 85 8.07 -14.47 0.29
N ASN A 86 8.20 -15.54 -0.49
CA ASN A 86 8.04 -15.48 -1.95
C ASN A 86 6.55 -15.47 -2.33
N VAL A 87 6.21 -14.76 -3.41
CA VAL A 87 4.88 -14.86 -4.04
C VAL A 87 4.80 -16.20 -4.78
N THR A 88 3.83 -17.03 -4.40
CA THR A 88 3.63 -18.37 -4.99
C THR A 88 2.47 -18.37 -5.99
N SER A 89 1.50 -17.48 -5.82
CA SER A 89 0.32 -17.38 -6.67
C SER A 89 -0.04 -15.93 -6.96
N ILE A 90 -0.43 -15.67 -8.21
CA ILE A 90 -1.03 -14.41 -8.65
C ILE A 90 -2.35 -14.72 -9.34
N ASN A 91 -3.43 -14.11 -8.87
CA ASN A 91 -4.77 -14.29 -9.41
C ASN A 91 -5.21 -15.77 -9.47
N GLY A 92 -4.72 -16.59 -8.53
CA GLY A 92 -5.03 -18.01 -8.42
C GLY A 92 -4.23 -18.92 -9.38
N ALA A 93 -3.24 -18.38 -10.10
CA ALA A 93 -2.31 -19.13 -10.93
C ALA A 93 -0.89 -19.06 -10.37
N ASP A 94 -0.05 -20.03 -10.72
CA ASP A 94 1.37 -20.05 -10.31
C ASP A 94 2.09 -18.77 -10.76
N ALA A 95 2.89 -18.20 -9.85
CA ALA A 95 3.54 -16.91 -10.06
C ALA A 95 4.90 -16.99 -10.76
N ALA A 96 5.55 -18.15 -10.81
CA ALA A 96 6.96 -18.22 -11.22
C ALA A 96 7.14 -17.93 -12.72
N GLY A 97 7.94 -16.91 -13.05
CA GLY A 97 8.31 -16.59 -14.44
C GLY A 97 7.15 -16.08 -15.32
N VAL A 98 5.98 -15.77 -14.74
CA VAL A 98 4.81 -15.35 -15.51
C VAL A 98 4.84 -13.86 -15.83
N SER A 99 4.07 -13.46 -16.85
CA SER A 99 3.71 -12.06 -17.08
C SER A 99 2.21 -11.90 -16.94
N VAL A 100 1.79 -10.90 -16.17
CA VAL A 100 0.38 -10.67 -15.81
C VAL A 100 0.04 -9.20 -16.00
N SER A 101 -1.10 -8.94 -16.64
CA SER A 101 -1.58 -7.59 -16.95
C SER A 101 -2.93 -7.34 -16.29
N GLY A 102 -3.14 -6.12 -15.80
CA GLY A 102 -4.43 -5.70 -15.26
C GLY A 102 -4.33 -4.48 -14.35
N THR A 103 -5.44 -4.18 -13.68
CA THR A 103 -5.53 -3.13 -12.66
C THR A 103 -5.68 -3.69 -11.26
N GLU A 104 -5.85 -5.00 -11.11
CA GLU A 104 -5.97 -5.70 -9.83
C GLU A 104 -5.13 -6.98 -9.86
N PHE A 105 -4.39 -7.21 -8.79
CA PHE A 105 -3.59 -8.41 -8.58
C PHE A 105 -3.80 -8.93 -7.15
N LEU A 106 -4.23 -10.18 -7.03
CA LEU A 106 -4.24 -10.91 -5.78
C LEU A 106 -2.95 -11.71 -5.70
N LEU A 107 -2.04 -11.32 -4.81
CA LEU A 107 -0.80 -12.03 -4.52
C LEU A 107 -0.99 -12.92 -3.29
N GLU A 108 -0.54 -14.17 -3.38
CA GLU A 108 -0.46 -15.07 -2.24
C GLU A 108 1.02 -15.42 -2.01
N GLN A 109 1.46 -15.29 -0.76
CA GLN A 109 2.84 -15.58 -0.35
C GLN A 109 2.94 -16.95 0.32
N GLU A 110 4.13 -17.53 0.33
CA GLU A 110 4.42 -18.84 0.94
C GLU A 110 4.08 -18.88 2.45
N ASP A 111 4.21 -17.75 3.15
CA ASP A 111 3.85 -17.62 4.57
C ASP A 111 2.34 -17.47 4.81
N GLY A 112 1.52 -17.57 3.76
CA GLY A 112 0.06 -17.50 3.82
C GLY A 112 -0.50 -16.07 3.80
N MET A 113 0.34 -15.04 3.74
CA MET A 113 -0.14 -13.66 3.58
C MET A 113 -0.72 -13.45 2.18
N ARG A 114 -1.81 -12.67 2.13
CA ARG A 114 -2.48 -12.29 0.89
C ARG A 114 -2.47 -10.78 0.74
N TRP A 115 -2.08 -10.32 -0.44
CA TRP A 115 -2.04 -8.91 -0.79
C TRP A 115 -2.93 -8.63 -2.00
N LEU A 116 -3.81 -7.65 -1.85
CA LEU A 116 -4.54 -7.05 -2.97
C LEU A 116 -3.78 -5.82 -3.43
N ILE A 117 -3.37 -5.82 -4.69
CA ILE A 117 -2.70 -4.70 -5.34
C ILE A 117 -3.65 -4.09 -6.36
N PHE A 118 -3.85 -2.78 -6.28
CA PHE A 118 -4.69 -2.02 -7.19
C PHE A 118 -3.85 -0.97 -7.92
N ALA A 119 -3.92 -0.95 -9.24
CA ALA A 119 -3.32 0.07 -10.08
C ALA A 119 -4.40 1.02 -10.62
N SER A 120 -4.10 2.32 -10.71
CA SER A 120 -5.03 3.31 -11.28
C SER A 120 -5.31 3.08 -12.76
N ASP A 121 -4.33 2.52 -13.48
CA ASP A 121 -4.40 2.17 -14.89
C ASP A 121 -3.76 0.79 -15.10
N SER A 122 -4.07 0.15 -16.23
CA SER A 122 -3.57 -1.19 -16.52
C SER A 122 -2.04 -1.21 -16.56
N ILE A 123 -1.44 -2.12 -15.79
CA ILE A 123 0.00 -2.34 -15.72
C ILE A 123 0.30 -3.81 -16.02
N THR A 124 1.43 -4.08 -16.66
CA THR A 124 1.92 -5.44 -16.88
C THR A 124 3.17 -5.68 -16.05
N PHE A 125 3.11 -6.67 -15.16
CA PHE A 125 4.24 -7.14 -14.36
C PHE A 125 4.81 -8.43 -14.95
N SER A 126 6.13 -8.50 -15.01
CA SER A 126 6.88 -9.75 -15.18
C SER A 126 7.41 -10.19 -13.81
N VAL A 127 7.10 -11.42 -13.44
CA VAL A 127 7.54 -12.04 -12.19
C VAL A 127 8.84 -12.81 -12.44
N ASP A 128 9.78 -12.75 -11.51
CA ASP A 128 10.96 -13.59 -11.57
C ASP A 128 10.64 -15.08 -11.28
N GLU A 129 11.59 -15.96 -11.57
CA GLU A 129 11.46 -17.42 -11.37
C GLU A 129 11.19 -17.82 -9.90
N TRP A 130 11.45 -16.90 -8.96
CA TRP A 130 11.38 -17.15 -7.53
C TRP A 130 10.19 -16.45 -6.84
N GLY A 131 9.42 -15.64 -7.55
CA GLY A 131 8.34 -14.84 -6.95
C GLY A 131 8.83 -13.78 -5.95
N THR A 132 10.08 -13.34 -6.05
CA THR A 132 10.67 -12.32 -5.16
C THR A 132 10.53 -10.91 -5.72
N SER A 133 10.29 -10.79 -7.03
CA SER A 133 10.19 -9.50 -7.72
C SER A 133 9.16 -9.55 -8.83
N LEU A 134 8.25 -8.57 -8.81
CA LEU A 134 7.31 -8.28 -9.90
C LEU A 134 7.70 -6.92 -10.47
N THR A 135 8.25 -6.91 -11.68
CA THR A 135 8.77 -5.70 -12.34
C THR A 135 7.83 -5.28 -13.45
N ALA A 136 7.39 -4.03 -13.45
CA ALA A 136 6.59 -3.49 -14.54
C ALA A 136 7.38 -3.53 -15.84
N SER A 137 6.70 -3.84 -16.95
CA SER A 137 7.34 -3.93 -18.27
C SER A 137 7.68 -2.55 -18.87
N GLU A 138 7.05 -1.48 -18.40
CA GLU A 138 7.19 -0.12 -18.91
C GLU A 138 7.08 0.91 -17.77
N SER A 139 7.48 2.16 -18.06
CA SER A 139 7.28 3.29 -17.15
C SER A 139 5.79 3.54 -16.90
N PHE A 140 5.43 3.80 -15.66
CA PHE A 140 4.06 4.00 -15.20
C PHE A 140 3.88 5.41 -14.62
N THR A 141 2.71 6.00 -14.88
CA THR A 141 2.26 7.24 -14.23
C THR A 141 0.87 7.00 -13.69
N GLY A 142 0.72 7.03 -12.38
CA GLY A 142 -0.50 6.59 -11.71
C GLY A 142 -0.24 6.14 -10.28
N THR A 143 -1.18 5.43 -9.68
CA THR A 143 -1.05 4.94 -8.29
C THR A 143 -1.01 3.43 -8.23
N LEU A 144 -0.15 2.86 -7.38
CA LEU A 144 -0.30 1.51 -6.86
C LEU A 144 -0.72 1.56 -5.39
N ARG A 145 -1.72 0.77 -5.03
CA ARG A 145 -2.24 0.63 -3.67
C ARG A 145 -2.19 -0.83 -3.26
N ALA A 146 -1.49 -1.13 -2.17
CA ALA A 146 -1.39 -2.48 -1.63
C ALA A 146 -2.12 -2.58 -0.29
N ALA A 147 -3.00 -3.56 -0.14
CA ALA A 147 -3.66 -3.88 1.12
C ALA A 147 -3.49 -5.36 1.46
N VAL A 148 -3.25 -5.65 2.73
CA VAL A 148 -3.26 -7.03 3.24
C VAL A 148 -4.71 -7.49 3.43
N SER A 149 -5.00 -8.73 3.04
CA SER A 149 -6.29 -9.37 3.31
C SER A 149 -6.09 -10.61 4.18
N GLN A 150 -6.58 -10.53 5.41
CA GLN A 150 -6.51 -11.64 6.39
C GLN A 150 -7.87 -12.32 6.58
N ASP A 151 -8.93 -11.76 6.01
CA ASP A 151 -10.29 -12.31 6.01
C ASP A 151 -10.89 -12.10 4.61
N PRO A 152 -10.62 -13.02 3.68
CA PRO A 152 -11.05 -12.86 2.29
C PRO A 152 -12.56 -12.95 2.08
N GLU A 153 -13.33 -13.44 3.07
CA GLU A 153 -14.79 -13.47 2.94
C GLU A 153 -15.38 -12.07 3.16
N THR A 154 -14.79 -11.29 4.06
CA THR A 154 -15.32 -9.97 4.46
C THR A 154 -14.52 -8.80 3.88
N LEU A 155 -13.19 -8.85 3.95
CA LEU A 155 -12.32 -7.69 3.67
C LEU A 155 -12.07 -7.49 2.18
N ASP A 156 -11.91 -8.57 1.42
CA ASP A 156 -11.60 -8.53 -0.02
C ASP A 156 -12.58 -7.65 -0.81
N GLY A 157 -13.89 -7.86 -0.62
CA GLY A 157 -14.92 -7.09 -1.30
C GLY A 157 -14.91 -5.62 -0.87
N LEU A 158 -14.72 -5.34 0.41
CA LEU A 158 -14.65 -3.99 0.96
C LEU A 158 -13.40 -3.24 0.48
N LEU A 159 -12.27 -3.93 0.38
CA LEU A 159 -11.03 -3.37 -0.14
C LEU A 159 -11.19 -3.04 -1.64
N ARG A 160 -11.72 -3.97 -2.44
CA ARG A 160 -11.99 -3.73 -3.87
C ARG A 160 -12.89 -2.52 -4.11
N THR A 161 -14.02 -2.42 -3.41
CA THR A 161 -14.98 -1.32 -3.61
C THR A 161 -14.48 0.04 -3.10
N SER A 162 -13.44 0.05 -2.28
CA SER A 162 -12.85 1.27 -1.72
C SER A 162 -11.47 1.60 -2.32
N ALA A 163 -11.05 0.87 -3.36
CA ALA A 163 -9.73 1.01 -3.98
C ALA A 163 -9.61 2.20 -4.93
N GLY A 164 -10.72 2.83 -5.36
CA GLY A 164 -10.67 4.00 -6.24
C GLY A 164 -10.48 5.34 -5.51
N THR A 165 -10.84 5.45 -4.22
CA THR A 165 -10.61 6.65 -3.40
C THR A 165 -9.58 6.39 -2.31
N TYR A 166 -8.61 7.29 -2.14
CA TYR A 166 -7.57 7.20 -1.12
C TYR A 166 -7.38 8.51 -0.37
N PRO A 167 -6.94 8.45 0.90
CA PRO A 167 -6.62 9.66 1.65
C PRO A 167 -5.23 10.18 1.24
N THR A 168 -5.08 11.50 1.21
CA THR A 168 -3.81 12.20 0.98
C THR A 168 -3.37 13.03 2.18
N GLY A 169 -4.28 13.27 3.12
CA GLY A 169 -4.05 14.07 4.31
C GLY A 169 -5.26 14.12 5.23
N GLY A 170 -5.17 14.88 6.32
CA GLY A 170 -6.27 15.04 7.25
C GLY A 170 -6.16 16.29 8.13
N ALA A 171 -7.32 16.76 8.57
CA ALA A 171 -7.46 17.84 9.53
C ALA A 171 -8.19 17.36 10.79
N PHE A 172 -7.81 17.93 11.92
CA PHE A 172 -8.41 17.68 13.23
C PHE A 172 -9.04 18.96 13.75
N ALA A 173 -10.29 18.86 14.22
CA ALA A 173 -10.97 19.92 14.95
C ALA A 173 -11.62 19.34 16.20
N TYR A 174 -11.81 20.18 17.21
CA TYR A 174 -12.60 19.82 18.38
C TYR A 174 -13.49 20.99 18.81
N ALA A 175 -14.63 20.66 19.42
CA ALA A 175 -15.54 21.62 20.01
C ALA A 175 -15.99 21.11 21.37
N VAL A 176 -16.14 22.01 22.35
CA VAL A 176 -16.66 21.67 23.68
C VAL A 176 -17.93 22.49 23.90
N ALA A 177 -19.03 21.80 24.22
CA ALA A 177 -20.30 22.42 24.56
C ALA A 177 -20.85 21.75 25.82
N ASN A 178 -21.05 22.54 26.88
CA ASN A 178 -21.35 22.04 28.23
C ASN A 178 -20.32 20.97 28.64
N ASP A 179 -20.79 19.78 29.01
CA ASP A 179 -19.97 18.64 29.43
C ASP A 179 -19.67 17.66 28.27
N THR A 180 -19.82 18.09 27.01
CA THR A 180 -19.56 17.26 25.83
C THR A 180 -18.43 17.84 24.98
N ALA A 181 -17.40 17.03 24.72
CA ALA A 181 -16.39 17.30 23.72
C ALA A 181 -16.68 16.51 22.44
N THR A 182 -16.70 17.19 21.30
CA THR A 182 -16.83 16.60 19.96
C THR A 182 -15.50 16.72 19.25
N TYR A 183 -15.00 15.61 18.70
CA TYR A 183 -13.82 15.56 17.87
C TYR A 183 -14.24 15.31 16.42
N THR A 184 -13.69 16.08 15.48
CA THR A 184 -13.98 15.97 14.05
C THR A 184 -12.69 15.72 13.30
N TYR A 185 -12.71 14.67 12.49
CA TYR A 185 -11.62 14.29 11.59
C TYR A 185 -12.12 14.51 10.16
N THR A 186 -11.39 15.29 9.37
CA THR A 186 -11.72 15.57 7.97
C THR A 186 -10.59 15.10 7.09
N TRP A 187 -10.84 14.07 6.27
CA TRP A 187 -9.85 13.50 5.38
C TRP A 187 -9.81 14.25 4.05
N SER A 188 -8.60 14.60 3.60
CA SER A 188 -8.37 15.01 2.21
C SER A 188 -8.20 13.74 1.37
N THR A 189 -8.81 13.70 0.19
CA THR A 189 -8.80 12.51 -0.67
C THR A 189 -8.43 12.84 -2.11
N ALA A 190 -7.96 11.81 -2.82
CA ALA A 190 -7.77 11.81 -4.26
C ALA A 190 -8.29 10.49 -4.84
N GLY A 191 -8.30 10.40 -6.18
CA GLY A 191 -8.86 9.28 -6.93
C GLY A 191 -10.30 9.54 -7.42
N GLY A 192 -11.05 8.45 -7.65
CA GLY A 192 -12.38 8.49 -8.27
C GLY A 192 -13.50 8.80 -7.26
N ALA A 193 -14.17 9.95 -7.43
CA ALA A 193 -15.16 10.52 -6.51
C ALA A 193 -16.43 9.66 -6.23
N ALA A 194 -16.58 8.48 -6.82
CA ALA A 194 -17.74 7.59 -6.65
C ALA A 194 -17.54 6.52 -5.55
N ASP A 195 -16.30 6.26 -5.12
CA ASP A 195 -16.02 5.19 -4.16
C ASP A 195 -15.94 5.72 -2.73
N ALA A 196 -16.40 4.91 -1.77
CA ALA A 196 -16.30 5.25 -0.36
C ALA A 196 -14.84 5.24 0.11
N LEU A 197 -14.47 6.20 0.98
CA LEU A 197 -13.18 6.20 1.66
C LEU A 197 -13.20 5.20 2.83
N LEU A 198 -12.38 4.16 2.75
CA LEU A 198 -12.17 3.22 3.85
C LEU A 198 -11.03 3.69 4.76
N MET A 199 -11.33 3.90 6.05
CA MET A 199 -10.35 4.25 7.09
C MET A 199 -10.51 3.34 8.30
N GLY A 200 -9.38 2.85 8.82
CA GLY A 200 -9.30 2.16 10.09
C GLY A 200 -9.47 3.15 11.25
N SER A 201 -10.42 2.85 12.14
CA SER A 201 -10.61 3.57 13.41
C SER A 201 -10.06 2.75 14.57
N VAL A 202 -9.38 3.39 15.52
CA VAL A 202 -9.11 2.80 16.82
C VAL A 202 -10.34 3.04 17.71
N ARG A 203 -10.88 1.99 18.33
CA ARG A 203 -11.91 2.10 19.37
C ARG A 203 -11.27 2.01 20.74
#